data_AF-A0A0F8F8S5-F1
#
_entry.id   AF-A0A0F8F8S5-F1
#
_cell.length_a   1.000
_cell.length_b   1.000
_cell.length_c   1.000
_cell.angle_alpha   90.00
_cell.angle_beta   90.00
_cell.angle_gamma   90.00
#
_symmetry.space_group_name_H-M   'P 1'
#
loop_
_entity.id
_entity.type
_entity.pdbx_description
1 polymer ?
#
loop_
_entity_poly.entity_id
_entity_poly.type
_entity_poly.pdbx_seq_one_letter_code
_entity_poly.pdbx_strand_id
1 'polypeptide(L)'
;MILTIFIIFSGCVEENNATQSNESAYQDSENLSSTTLSSEEENIPEIEVKSFSSIYMHDNSENVLKYLFSWDNVPGNESKNLSKYLKNDLEIDWVSDAQIIKTNDNNTIRVFMPDNSLDLQLADDKNTVLITPNDIRLKVKEEDGKLCIYRVKEYRGSSDPAEIKLGYNLNERYYAAYDLSIKNNGSNDLDFKLNELHVRDGNRTFNTTNLDPYGFYERSHLEVLSSLKEENKIENTTLSPGQTINGSVVFQVNSLYNESFLLMYNETPISSASFEKNIEALKVAERFNYSTVFGIPPYSEDPSEFYSEGTPLFCSWVNRSVFEFFNKADPENVMKPSPYSPDEISWTKIVYALEVKPERNITTLPVKNRDSHTYSLLVVDDAGEELINTHEIEKIAFLRNGTYQHYSRKSQDVPQMNLTNHIFVRTSFERTYGTPMNVYVSINNQNLILNDNRSAIVVRHSDGGYHFV
;
A
#
# COMPACT_ATOMS: atom_id res chain seq x y z
N MET A 1 -45.33 -0.99 2.00
CA MET A 1 -44.75 0.22 1.37
C MET A 1 -44.26 1.13 2.50
N ILE A 2 -43.02 0.91 2.95
CA ILE A 2 -42.42 1.69 4.05
C ILE A 2 -41.51 2.72 3.37
N LEU A 3 -41.90 3.98 3.48
CA LEU A 3 -41.20 5.13 2.96
C LEU A 3 -40.16 5.55 4.00
N THR A 4 -38.89 5.23 3.78
CA THR A 4 -37.79 5.66 4.66
C THR A 4 -37.24 6.98 4.13
N ILE A 5 -37.59 8.08 4.80
CA ILE A 5 -37.10 9.43 4.51
C ILE A 5 -35.78 9.63 5.27
N PHE A 6 -34.68 9.90 4.55
CA PHE A 6 -33.44 10.36 5.17
C PHE A 6 -33.49 11.89 5.32
N ILE A 7 -33.45 12.37 6.57
CA ILE A 7 -33.28 13.78 6.91
C ILE A 7 -31.79 14.03 7.16
N ILE A 8 -31.18 14.92 6.39
CA ILE A 8 -29.80 15.40 6.61
C ILE A 8 -29.88 16.57 7.60
N PHE A 9 -29.27 16.43 8.78
CA PHE A 9 -29.05 17.53 9.69
C PHE A 9 -27.83 18.35 9.25
N SER A 10 -28.07 19.60 8.84
CA SER A 10 -27.04 20.64 8.73
C SER A 10 -26.96 21.36 10.07
N GLY A 11 -25.91 21.08 10.85
CA GLY A 11 -25.64 21.77 12.11
C GLY A 11 -24.59 22.85 11.89
N CYS A 12 -25.04 24.11 11.87
CA CYS A 12 -24.18 25.28 12.07
C CYS A 12 -23.70 25.27 13.54
N VAL A 13 -22.38 25.35 13.76
CA VAL A 13 -21.81 25.62 15.09
C VAL A 13 -21.43 27.09 15.13
N GLU A 14 -22.08 27.81 16.04
CA GLU A 14 -21.82 29.22 16.37
C GLU A 14 -20.45 29.40 17.04
N GLU A 15 -19.75 30.43 16.58
CA GLU A 15 -18.58 31.02 17.24
C GLU A 15 -18.98 31.62 18.59
N ASN A 16 -18.21 31.34 19.64
CA ASN A 16 -18.23 32.14 20.86
C ASN A 16 -16.81 32.57 21.23
N ASN A 17 -16.58 33.88 21.07
CA ASN A 17 -15.44 34.61 21.58
C ASN A 17 -15.48 34.67 23.11
N ALA A 18 -14.37 34.35 23.77
CA ALA A 18 -14.11 34.81 25.13
C ALA A 18 -12.61 35.05 25.34
N THR A 19 -12.25 36.33 25.33
CA THR A 19 -10.97 36.87 25.79
C THR A 19 -10.91 36.81 27.31
N GLN A 20 -9.81 36.31 27.89
CA GLN A 20 -9.28 36.90 29.12
C GLN A 20 -7.80 36.60 29.33
N SER A 21 -7.08 37.71 29.48
CA SER A 21 -5.71 37.91 29.93
C SER A 21 -5.42 37.29 31.29
N ASN A 22 -4.17 36.84 31.49
CA ASN A 22 -3.44 37.20 32.70
C ASN A 22 -1.93 37.18 32.47
N GLU A 23 -1.34 38.31 32.81
CA GLU A 23 0.05 38.72 32.76
C GLU A 23 0.52 38.78 34.22
N SER A 24 1.63 38.11 34.55
CA SER A 24 2.53 38.47 35.67
C SER A 24 3.76 37.56 35.57
N ALA A 25 4.90 38.07 35.08
CA ALA A 25 5.92 38.80 35.83
C ALA A 25 6.83 37.88 36.67
N TYR A 26 8.04 37.61 36.16
CA TYR A 26 9.25 37.51 36.96
C TYR A 26 10.44 38.07 36.18
N GLN A 27 11.17 38.96 36.87
CA GLN A 27 12.25 39.80 36.39
C GLN A 27 13.56 39.06 36.14
N ASP A 28 14.32 39.64 35.22
CA ASP A 28 15.78 39.72 35.07
C ASP A 28 16.65 39.17 36.22
N SER A 29 17.62 38.32 35.84
CA SER A 29 18.94 38.34 36.45
C SER A 29 20.05 38.08 35.41
N GLU A 30 20.82 39.13 35.22
CA GLU A 30 22.16 39.30 34.63
C GLU A 30 23.01 38.05 34.29
N ASN A 31 23.50 38.08 33.04
CA ASN A 31 24.89 37.86 32.61
C ASN A 31 25.80 37.03 33.53
N LEU A 32 26.04 35.79 33.11
CA LEU A 32 27.27 35.05 33.43
C LEU A 32 27.83 34.40 32.17
N SER A 33 28.83 35.10 31.62
CA SER A 33 30.05 34.57 31.01
C SER A 33 29.96 33.26 30.23
N SER A 34 30.08 33.41 28.92
CA SER A 34 30.56 32.42 27.96
C SER A 34 31.69 31.57 28.54
N THR A 35 31.34 30.38 29.00
CA THR A 35 32.30 29.29 29.15
C THR A 35 32.07 28.39 27.96
N THR A 36 32.98 28.47 26.99
CA THR A 36 33.07 27.59 25.83
C THR A 36 33.29 26.17 26.33
N LEU A 37 32.19 25.50 26.72
CA LEU A 37 32.11 24.05 26.74
C LEU A 37 32.04 23.63 25.27
N SER A 38 33.16 23.12 24.77
CA SER A 38 33.25 22.33 23.56
C SER A 38 32.14 21.29 23.58
N SER A 39 31.01 21.58 22.91
CA SER A 39 30.00 20.59 22.59
C SER A 39 30.69 19.57 21.70
N GLU A 40 30.84 18.34 22.19
CA GLU A 40 31.08 17.21 21.30
C GLU A 40 30.03 17.33 20.19
N GLU A 41 30.46 17.51 18.93
CA GLU A 41 29.55 17.53 17.78
C GLU A 41 28.85 16.18 17.75
N GLU A 42 27.63 16.13 18.28
CA GLU A 42 26.80 14.95 18.22
C GLU A 42 26.50 14.71 16.74
N ASN A 43 27.00 13.59 16.21
CA ASN A 43 27.02 13.28 14.78
C ASN A 43 25.61 12.84 14.30
N ILE A 44 24.60 13.68 14.54
CA ILE A 44 23.21 13.38 14.23
C ILE A 44 22.97 13.65 12.73
N PRO A 45 22.44 12.68 11.96
CA PRO A 45 22.10 12.91 10.56
C PRO A 45 20.98 13.95 10.43
N GLU A 46 21.07 14.76 9.39
CA GLU A 46 19.92 15.49 8.88
C GLU A 46 19.07 14.51 8.06
N ILE A 47 17.82 14.32 8.47
CA ILE A 47 16.86 13.43 7.79
C ILE A 47 15.69 14.26 7.28
N GLU A 48 15.47 14.22 5.98
CA GLU A 48 14.37 14.90 5.28
C GLU A 48 13.40 13.87 4.70
N VAL A 49 12.09 14.07 4.91
CA VAL A 49 11.04 13.26 4.28
C VAL A 49 10.72 13.82 2.89
N LYS A 50 11.06 13.07 1.84
CA LYS A 50 10.85 13.42 0.43
C LYS A 50 9.48 13.01 -0.10
N SER A 51 8.96 11.90 0.41
CA SER A 51 7.58 11.44 0.18
C SER A 51 7.10 10.62 1.37
N PHE A 52 5.79 10.52 1.51
CA PHE A 52 5.17 9.64 2.49
C PHE A 52 4.01 8.88 1.83
N SER A 53 3.94 7.58 2.10
CA SER A 53 2.85 6.73 1.64
C SER A 53 2.18 5.97 2.79
N SER A 54 0.85 5.92 2.76
CA SER A 54 0.03 5.14 3.69
C SER A 54 -0.78 4.12 2.93
N ILE A 55 -0.64 2.86 3.31
CA ILE A 55 -1.19 1.73 2.56
C ILE A 55 -2.02 0.87 3.50
N TYR A 56 -3.22 0.54 3.05
CA TYR A 56 -4.08 -0.47 3.62
C TYR A 56 -4.22 -1.63 2.64
N MET A 57 -4.17 -2.83 3.18
CA MET A 57 -4.38 -4.06 2.44
C MET A 57 -5.32 -4.97 3.23
N HIS A 58 -6.40 -5.35 2.57
CA HIS A 58 -7.27 -6.43 2.97
C HIS A 58 -7.12 -7.55 1.96
N ASP A 59 -6.83 -8.74 2.43
CA ASP A 59 -6.85 -9.92 1.57
C ASP A 59 -7.41 -11.11 2.34
N ASN A 60 -8.59 -11.55 1.92
CA ASN A 60 -9.19 -12.78 2.43
C ASN A 60 -9.03 -13.95 1.43
N SER A 61 -8.35 -13.75 0.30
CA SER A 61 -7.98 -14.81 -0.65
C SER A 61 -6.93 -15.76 -0.08
N GLU A 62 -6.19 -15.33 0.95
CA GLU A 62 -5.31 -16.21 1.74
C GLU A 62 -6.07 -17.36 2.41
N ASN A 63 -7.41 -17.39 2.35
CA ASN A 63 -8.23 -18.48 2.86
C ASN A 63 -8.44 -19.65 1.88
N VAL A 64 -7.82 -19.62 0.69
CA VAL A 64 -7.68 -20.82 -0.14
C VAL A 64 -6.31 -21.48 0.08
N LEU A 65 -5.77 -21.45 1.30
CA LEU A 65 -4.56 -22.20 1.63
C LEU A 65 -4.91 -23.68 1.81
N LYS A 66 -4.40 -24.53 0.93
CA LYS A 66 -4.49 -25.98 1.09
C LYS A 66 -3.33 -26.43 1.97
N TYR A 67 -3.65 -26.98 3.13
CA TYR A 67 -2.66 -27.65 3.98
C TYR A 67 -1.94 -28.73 3.17
N LEU A 68 -0.61 -28.73 3.25
CA LEU A 68 0.21 -29.75 2.61
C LEU A 68 0.74 -30.74 3.64
N PHE A 69 1.52 -30.27 4.61
CA PHE A 69 2.14 -31.10 5.66
C PHE A 69 2.70 -30.22 6.79
N SER A 70 2.96 -30.77 7.97
CA SER A 70 3.69 -30.06 9.03
C SER A 70 5.19 -30.24 8.86
N TRP A 71 5.90 -29.13 8.79
CA TRP A 71 7.37 -29.10 8.67
C TRP A 71 8.03 -29.85 9.81
N ASP A 72 7.59 -29.62 11.05
CA ASP A 72 8.21 -30.18 12.25
C ASP A 72 8.00 -31.70 12.39
N ASN A 73 6.98 -32.24 11.72
CA ASN A 73 6.67 -33.67 11.74
C ASN A 73 7.24 -34.44 10.53
N VAL A 74 8.13 -33.81 9.75
CA VAL A 74 8.90 -34.42 8.66
C VAL A 74 10.39 -34.42 9.02
N PRO A 75 11.11 -35.57 8.92
CA PRO A 75 10.58 -36.90 8.64
C PRO A 75 9.73 -37.43 9.80
N GLY A 76 8.71 -38.23 9.50
CA GLY A 76 7.81 -38.77 10.52
C GLY A 76 6.38 -38.96 10.00
N ASN A 77 5.40 -38.61 10.83
CA ASN A 77 3.98 -38.83 10.55
C ASN A 77 3.49 -38.10 9.29
N GLU A 78 4.12 -36.96 8.97
CA GLU A 78 3.75 -36.11 7.84
C GLU A 78 4.56 -36.40 6.57
N SER A 79 5.54 -37.32 6.61
CA SER A 79 6.34 -37.71 5.44
C SER A 79 5.49 -38.17 4.26
N LYS A 80 4.39 -38.89 4.54
CA LYS A 80 3.46 -39.36 3.50
C LYS A 80 2.73 -38.20 2.81
N ASN A 81 2.39 -37.15 3.55
CA ASN A 81 1.71 -35.98 3.01
C ASN A 81 2.65 -35.16 2.13
N LEU A 82 3.91 -35.00 2.54
CA LEU A 82 4.96 -34.44 1.68
C LEU A 82 5.13 -35.25 0.39
N SER A 83 5.29 -36.58 0.47
CA SER A 83 5.39 -37.44 -0.73
C SER A 83 4.17 -37.33 -1.64
N LYS A 84 2.96 -37.27 -1.07
CA LYS A 84 1.71 -37.12 -1.84
C LYS A 84 1.68 -35.79 -2.59
N TYR A 85 2.09 -34.70 -1.94
CA TYR A 85 2.18 -33.39 -2.57
C TYR A 85 3.19 -33.39 -3.72
N LEU A 86 4.42 -33.85 -3.46
CA LEU A 86 5.48 -33.88 -4.48
C LEU A 86 5.08 -34.77 -5.68
N LYS A 87 4.39 -35.88 -5.44
CA LYS A 87 3.93 -36.78 -6.51
C LYS A 87 2.75 -36.22 -7.29
N ASN A 88 1.66 -35.88 -6.60
CA ASN A 88 0.39 -35.61 -7.27
C ASN A 88 0.27 -34.17 -7.74
N ASP A 89 0.82 -33.22 -6.99
CA ASP A 89 0.67 -31.79 -7.29
C ASP A 89 1.86 -31.24 -8.08
N LEU A 90 3.06 -31.86 -7.96
CA LEU A 90 4.27 -31.48 -8.70
C LEU A 90 4.72 -32.52 -9.74
N GLU A 91 3.98 -33.62 -9.90
CA GLU A 91 4.25 -34.68 -10.89
C GLU A 91 5.66 -35.32 -10.76
N ILE A 92 6.21 -35.36 -9.53
CA ILE A 92 7.53 -35.93 -9.25
C ILE A 92 7.39 -37.40 -8.83
N ASP A 93 7.20 -38.30 -9.79
CA ASP A 93 6.82 -39.71 -9.52
C ASP A 93 7.80 -40.48 -8.62
N TRP A 94 9.10 -40.20 -8.75
CA TRP A 94 10.17 -40.93 -8.05
C TRP A 94 10.15 -40.75 -6.53
N VAL A 95 9.43 -39.75 -6.01
CA VAL A 95 9.33 -39.49 -4.56
C VAL A 95 8.56 -40.57 -3.79
N SER A 96 7.87 -41.48 -4.50
CA SER A 96 7.12 -42.58 -3.90
C SER A 96 8.05 -43.53 -3.11
N ASP A 97 9.28 -43.71 -3.59
CA ASP A 97 10.28 -44.63 -3.03
C ASP A 97 11.50 -43.90 -2.45
N ALA A 98 11.44 -42.56 -2.41
CA ALA A 98 12.54 -41.72 -1.96
C ALA A 98 12.72 -41.75 -0.43
N GLN A 99 13.97 -41.58 -0.01
CA GLN A 99 14.30 -41.31 1.38
C GLN A 99 14.05 -39.85 1.69
N ILE A 100 13.45 -39.59 2.86
CA ILE A 100 13.20 -38.23 3.36
C ILE A 100 14.01 -38.06 4.63
N ILE A 101 14.91 -37.09 4.63
CA ILE A 101 15.70 -36.70 5.79
C ILE A 101 15.57 -35.21 6.02
N LYS A 102 15.94 -34.78 7.22
CA LYS A 102 16.09 -33.38 7.56
C LYS A 102 17.51 -33.10 8.01
N THR A 103 18.05 -31.97 7.61
CA THR A 103 19.38 -31.52 8.02
C THR A 103 19.41 -31.18 9.50
N ASN A 104 20.61 -31.20 10.10
CA ASN A 104 20.81 -30.97 11.53
C ASN A 104 20.38 -29.57 12.00
N ASP A 105 20.38 -28.60 11.09
CA ASP A 105 19.91 -27.22 11.33
C ASP A 105 18.37 -27.11 11.31
N ASN A 106 17.64 -28.19 11.01
CA ASN A 106 16.19 -28.24 10.88
C ASN A 106 15.61 -27.30 9.79
N ASN A 107 16.48 -26.69 8.97
CA ASN A 107 16.10 -25.71 7.94
C ASN A 107 15.95 -26.33 6.56
N THR A 108 16.46 -27.55 6.33
CA THR A 108 16.32 -28.23 5.03
C THR A 108 15.72 -29.63 5.18
N ILE A 109 14.67 -29.93 4.43
CA ILE A 109 14.21 -31.30 4.18
C ILE A 109 14.76 -31.74 2.83
N ARG A 110 15.47 -32.86 2.80
CA ARG A 110 16.00 -33.47 1.58
C ARG A 110 15.23 -34.74 1.26
N VAL A 111 14.70 -34.80 0.05
CA VAL A 111 14.03 -35.98 -0.55
C VAL A 111 14.95 -36.52 -1.63
N PHE A 112 15.36 -37.78 -1.55
CA PHE A 112 16.36 -38.30 -2.50
C PHE A 112 16.25 -39.79 -2.77
N MET A 113 16.74 -40.16 -3.95
CA MET A 113 17.08 -41.50 -4.43
C MET A 113 18.52 -41.45 -4.98
N PRO A 114 19.15 -42.59 -5.32
CA PRO A 114 20.52 -42.58 -5.84
C PRO A 114 20.76 -41.62 -7.00
N ASP A 115 19.77 -41.48 -7.89
CA ASP A 115 19.90 -40.70 -9.13
C ASP A 115 19.12 -39.37 -9.13
N ASN A 116 18.33 -39.08 -8.08
CA ASN A 116 17.47 -37.89 -8.02
C ASN A 116 17.47 -37.29 -6.60
N SER A 117 17.50 -35.97 -6.47
CA SER A 117 17.30 -35.29 -5.20
C SER A 117 16.53 -33.98 -5.34
N LEU A 118 15.87 -33.60 -4.26
CA LEU A 118 15.06 -32.39 -4.14
C LEU A 118 15.20 -31.86 -2.71
N ASP A 119 15.50 -30.56 -2.60
CA ASP A 119 15.68 -29.89 -1.32
C ASP A 119 14.54 -28.88 -1.12
N LEU A 120 13.88 -28.98 0.05
CA LEU A 120 12.97 -27.98 0.57
C LEU A 120 13.71 -27.19 1.64
N GLN A 121 13.84 -25.88 1.49
CA GLN A 121 14.56 -25.00 2.39
C GLN A 121 13.60 -24.00 3.04
N LEU A 122 13.61 -23.93 4.37
CA LEU A 122 12.89 -22.93 5.15
C LEU A 122 13.68 -21.63 5.13
N ALA A 123 13.04 -20.52 4.77
CA ALA A 123 13.64 -19.19 4.78
C ALA A 123 13.93 -18.72 6.22
N ASP A 124 14.89 -17.80 6.36
CA ASP A 124 15.31 -17.26 7.67
C ASP A 124 14.16 -16.59 8.44
N ASP A 125 13.23 -15.97 7.71
CA ASP A 125 12.04 -15.34 8.27
C ASP A 125 10.95 -16.36 8.68
N LYS A 126 11.16 -17.65 8.36
CA LYS A 126 10.26 -18.78 8.58
C LYS A 126 8.86 -18.62 8.00
N ASN A 127 8.66 -17.71 7.04
CA ASN A 127 7.37 -17.49 6.41
C ASN A 127 7.21 -18.27 5.10
N THR A 128 8.32 -18.74 4.53
CA THR A 128 8.35 -19.39 3.21
C THR A 128 9.23 -20.64 3.21
N VAL A 129 8.80 -21.65 2.44
CA VAL A 129 9.65 -22.79 2.05
C VAL A 129 9.90 -22.73 0.54
N LEU A 130 11.17 -22.86 0.14
CA LEU A 130 11.59 -22.93 -1.25
C LEU A 130 11.91 -24.38 -1.63
N ILE A 131 11.38 -24.86 -2.76
CA ILE A 131 11.68 -26.18 -3.31
C ILE A 131 12.59 -26.04 -4.52
N THR A 132 13.76 -26.66 -4.47
CA THR A 132 14.76 -26.67 -5.55
C THR A 132 14.87 -28.06 -6.21
N PRO A 133 15.11 -28.15 -7.52
CA PRO A 133 15.48 -27.08 -8.47
C PRO A 133 14.30 -26.31 -9.09
N ASN A 134 13.05 -26.67 -8.78
CA ASN A 134 11.87 -26.13 -9.47
C ASN A 134 11.49 -24.69 -9.05
N ASP A 135 12.20 -24.10 -8.08
CA ASP A 135 12.01 -22.74 -7.56
C ASP A 135 10.58 -22.47 -7.04
N ILE A 136 9.94 -23.49 -6.48
CA ILE A 136 8.55 -23.41 -6.00
C ILE A 136 8.54 -22.85 -4.58
N ARG A 137 7.72 -21.82 -4.35
CA ARG A 137 7.55 -21.17 -3.04
C ARG A 137 6.25 -21.63 -2.36
N LEU A 138 6.35 -22.04 -1.10
CA LEU A 138 5.23 -22.44 -0.25
C LEU A 138 5.13 -21.54 0.97
N LYS A 139 3.91 -21.32 1.48
CA LYS A 139 3.69 -20.52 2.68
C LYS A 139 3.85 -21.37 3.93
N VAL A 140 4.39 -20.77 4.98
CA VAL A 140 4.52 -21.36 6.30
C VAL A 140 3.57 -20.63 7.25
N LYS A 141 2.92 -21.37 8.13
CA LYS A 141 2.15 -20.83 9.26
C LYS A 141 2.51 -21.58 10.52
N GLU A 142 2.55 -20.86 11.64
CA GLU A 142 2.67 -21.49 12.95
C GLU A 142 1.28 -21.81 13.50
N GLU A 143 1.04 -23.07 13.84
CA GLU A 143 -0.21 -23.57 14.42
C GLU A 143 0.12 -24.49 15.60
N ASP A 144 -0.46 -24.19 16.77
CA ASP A 144 -0.19 -24.93 18.01
C ASP A 144 1.31 -25.11 18.32
N GLY A 145 2.12 -24.09 18.02
CA GLY A 145 3.58 -24.09 18.22
C GLY A 145 4.36 -24.94 17.21
N LYS A 146 3.75 -25.32 16.08
CA LYS A 146 4.37 -26.09 15.01
C LYS A 146 4.30 -25.36 13.68
N LEU A 147 5.35 -25.50 12.89
CA LEU A 147 5.38 -24.99 11.52
C LEU A 147 4.60 -25.93 10.60
N CYS A 148 3.61 -25.37 9.92
CA CYS A 148 2.73 -26.01 8.95
C CYS A 148 2.93 -25.39 7.57
N ILE A 149 3.03 -26.24 6.56
CA ILE A 149 3.28 -25.83 5.17
C ILE A 149 1.98 -25.85 4.39
N TYR A 150 1.75 -24.77 3.67
CA TYR A 150 0.56 -24.51 2.90
C TYR A 150 0.90 -24.15 1.46
N ARG A 151 0.08 -24.63 0.54
CA ARG A 151 0.05 -24.09 -0.83
C ARG A 151 -1.05 -23.05 -0.91
N VAL A 152 -0.74 -21.91 -1.51
CA VAL A 152 -1.78 -21.01 -2.02
C VAL A 152 -2.50 -21.75 -3.14
N LYS A 153 -3.74 -22.18 -2.91
CA LYS A 153 -4.54 -22.81 -3.96
C LYS A 153 -4.90 -21.69 -4.94
N GLU A 154 -4.10 -21.55 -5.99
CA GLU A 154 -4.59 -20.93 -7.21
C GLU A 154 -5.74 -21.79 -7.70
N TYR A 155 -6.95 -21.26 -7.65
CA TYR A 155 -8.13 -22.02 -8.03
C TYR A 155 -8.10 -22.22 -9.56
N ARG A 156 -7.73 -23.43 -10.00
CA ARG A 156 -8.16 -23.96 -11.29
C ARG A 156 -9.41 -24.79 -11.01
N GLY A 157 -10.57 -24.30 -11.41
CA GLY A 157 -11.90 -24.81 -11.05
C GLY A 157 -12.01 -26.33 -10.96
N SER A 158 -11.95 -26.88 -9.74
CA SER A 158 -12.22 -28.28 -9.47
C SER A 158 -13.31 -28.44 -8.41
N SER A 159 -14.18 -29.41 -8.69
CA SER A 159 -15.56 -29.54 -8.24
C SER A 159 -15.73 -30.51 -7.06
N ASP A 160 -14.97 -30.32 -5.98
CA ASP A 160 -15.16 -31.10 -4.76
C ASP A 160 -15.71 -30.25 -3.59
N PRO A 161 -17.02 -30.29 -3.32
CA PRO A 161 -17.69 -29.50 -2.29
C PRO A 161 -17.47 -30.03 -0.85
N ALA A 162 -16.75 -31.13 -0.65
CA ALA A 162 -16.64 -31.77 0.68
C ALA A 162 -15.54 -31.20 1.61
N GLU A 163 -14.74 -30.20 1.20
CA GLU A 163 -13.57 -29.72 1.97
C GLU A 163 -13.69 -28.31 2.59
N ILE A 164 -14.84 -27.66 2.62
CA ILE A 164 -14.93 -26.27 3.12
C ILE A 164 -15.40 -26.21 4.58
N LYS A 165 -14.44 -26.34 5.50
CA LYS A 165 -14.54 -25.76 6.85
C LYS A 165 -13.17 -25.19 7.24
N LEU A 166 -12.84 -24.03 6.68
CA LEU A 166 -11.72 -23.22 7.12
C LEU A 166 -12.27 -21.87 7.58
N GLY A 167 -11.94 -21.49 8.81
CA GLY A 167 -12.27 -20.18 9.37
C GLY A 167 -11.48 -19.08 8.66
N TYR A 168 -12.14 -17.96 8.42
CA TYR A 168 -11.55 -16.78 7.77
C TYR A 168 -10.53 -16.13 8.70
N ASN A 169 -9.27 -16.06 8.28
CA ASN A 169 -8.31 -15.17 8.93
C ASN A 169 -8.27 -13.87 8.10
N LEU A 170 -8.86 -12.80 8.64
CA LEU A 170 -8.87 -11.49 8.02
C LEU A 170 -7.47 -10.89 8.19
N ASN A 171 -6.63 -10.97 7.16
CA ASN A 171 -5.30 -10.39 7.21
C ASN A 171 -5.35 -8.93 6.74
N GLU A 172 -5.82 -8.06 7.64
CA GLU A 172 -5.65 -6.63 7.48
C GLU A 172 -4.18 -6.26 7.75
N ARG A 173 -3.55 -5.58 6.79
CA ARG A 173 -2.19 -5.07 6.94
C ARG A 173 -2.19 -3.60 6.61
N TYR A 174 -1.45 -2.85 7.44
CA TYR A 174 -1.25 -1.42 7.24
C TYR A 174 0.24 -1.16 7.12
N TYR A 175 0.62 -0.29 6.19
CA TYR A 175 1.99 0.12 5.99
C TYR A 175 2.12 1.63 5.96
N ALA A 176 3.23 2.11 6.52
CA ALA A 176 3.72 3.46 6.38
C ALA A 176 5.07 3.38 5.67
N ALA A 177 5.20 4.01 4.51
CA ALA A 177 6.44 4.07 3.76
C ALA A 177 6.91 5.52 3.66
N TYR A 178 8.20 5.73 3.85
CA TYR A 178 8.84 7.05 3.79
C TYR A 178 9.98 6.99 2.81
N ASP A 179 9.99 7.87 1.82
CA ASP A 179 11.18 8.18 1.03
C ASP A 179 11.96 9.27 1.76
N LEU A 180 13.21 8.99 2.08
CA LEU A 180 14.06 9.79 2.95
C LEU A 180 15.32 10.26 2.21
N SER A 181 15.76 11.47 2.54
CA SER A 181 17.11 11.94 2.26
C SER A 181 17.87 12.05 3.58
N ILE A 182 18.98 11.32 3.70
CA ILE A 182 19.78 11.25 4.93
C ILE A 182 21.16 11.79 4.64
N LYS A 183 21.54 12.87 5.32
CA LYS A 183 22.81 13.56 5.12
C LYS A 183 23.62 13.60 6.40
N ASN A 184 24.90 13.24 6.29
CA ASN A 184 25.86 13.48 7.35
C ASN A 184 26.34 14.93 7.29
N ASN A 185 25.90 15.76 8.25
CA ASN A 185 26.36 17.15 8.39
C ASN A 185 27.52 17.32 9.37
N GLY A 186 27.93 16.27 10.06
CA GLY A 186 29.03 16.32 11.00
C GLY A 186 30.40 16.23 10.34
N SER A 187 31.44 16.35 11.17
CA SER A 187 32.85 16.34 10.76
C SER A 187 33.48 14.95 10.70
N ASN A 188 32.79 13.92 11.21
CA ASN A 188 33.25 12.53 11.25
C ASN A 188 32.33 11.60 10.45
N ASP A 189 32.83 10.43 10.06
CA ASP A 189 32.00 9.39 9.46
C ASP A 189 30.84 9.01 10.40
N LEU A 190 29.63 8.90 9.84
CA LEU A 190 28.41 8.52 10.52
C LEU A 190 28.08 7.06 10.20
N ASP A 191 28.05 6.21 11.21
CA ASP A 191 27.55 4.83 11.11
C ASP A 191 26.02 4.83 11.25
N PHE A 192 25.31 4.96 10.13
CA PHE A 192 23.85 4.99 10.09
C PHE A 192 23.28 3.58 10.19
N LYS A 193 22.39 3.35 11.16
CA LYS A 193 21.72 2.07 11.39
C LYS A 193 20.22 2.17 11.15
N LEU A 194 19.72 1.34 10.24
CA LEU A 194 18.32 1.28 9.88
C LEU A 194 17.40 0.92 11.06
N ASN A 195 17.89 0.12 12.02
CA ASN A 195 17.12 -0.28 13.20
C ASN A 195 16.96 0.84 14.25
N GLU A 196 17.63 1.98 14.06
CA GLU A 196 17.41 3.19 14.86
C GLU A 196 16.25 4.03 14.29
N LEU A 197 15.73 3.72 13.10
CA LEU A 197 14.49 4.30 12.59
C LEU A 197 13.28 3.51 13.09
N HIS A 198 12.30 4.22 13.66
CA HIS A 198 11.01 3.64 14.02
C HIS A 198 9.88 4.66 13.93
N VAL A 199 8.66 4.17 13.73
CA VAL A 199 7.45 5.00 13.84
C VAL A 199 6.85 4.82 15.23
N ARG A 200 6.51 5.92 15.90
CA ARG A 200 5.69 5.91 17.12
C ARG A 200 4.25 6.28 16.79
N ASP A 201 3.32 5.60 17.45
CA ASP A 201 1.90 5.96 17.51
C ASP A 201 1.43 5.83 18.96
N GLY A 202 1.39 6.96 19.67
CA GLY A 202 1.22 6.98 21.11
C GLY A 202 2.32 6.18 21.82
N ASN A 203 1.94 5.13 22.54
CA ASN A 203 2.87 4.26 23.28
C ASN A 203 3.38 3.06 22.46
N ARG A 204 2.99 2.95 21.19
CA ARG A 204 3.41 1.85 20.31
C ARG A 204 4.59 2.30 19.47
N THR A 205 5.56 1.40 19.31
CA THR A 205 6.72 1.57 18.43
C THR A 205 6.66 0.52 17.33
N PHE A 206 6.87 0.94 16.09
CA PHE A 206 6.91 0.10 14.91
C PHE A 206 8.30 0.19 14.30
N ASN A 207 8.99 -0.94 14.25
CA ASN A 207 10.30 -1.04 13.62
C ASN A 207 10.15 -1.17 12.11
N THR A 208 11.24 -0.91 11.39
CA THR A 208 11.33 -1.16 9.96
C THR A 208 11.03 -2.63 9.64
N THR A 209 10.43 -2.86 8.47
CA THR A 209 10.12 -4.21 7.99
C THR A 209 10.78 -4.45 6.63
N ASN A 210 11.29 -5.67 6.45
CA ASN A 210 11.76 -6.15 5.15
C ASN A 210 10.61 -6.66 4.28
N LEU A 211 9.39 -6.75 4.84
CA LEU A 211 8.21 -7.15 4.09
C LEU A 211 8.00 -6.16 2.95
N ASP A 212 8.00 -6.71 1.75
CA ASP A 212 7.63 -5.98 0.55
C ASP A 212 6.09 -5.95 0.48
N PRO A 213 5.43 -4.81 0.75
CA PRO A 213 3.98 -4.71 0.60
C PRO A 213 3.53 -4.95 -0.85
N TYR A 214 4.45 -4.96 -1.83
CA TYR A 214 4.20 -5.20 -3.25
C TYR A 214 4.49 -6.64 -3.70
N GLY A 215 5.17 -7.45 -2.88
CA GLY A 215 5.57 -8.82 -3.22
C GLY A 215 4.40 -9.77 -3.47
N PHE A 216 3.21 -9.43 -2.96
CA PHE A 216 1.97 -10.18 -3.21
C PHE A 216 1.25 -9.75 -4.51
N TYR A 217 1.76 -8.73 -5.21
CA TYR A 217 1.06 -7.97 -6.23
C TYR A 217 1.92 -7.69 -7.47
N GLU A 218 2.66 -8.70 -7.96
CA GLU A 218 3.47 -8.56 -9.18
C GLU A 218 2.69 -8.07 -10.42
N ARG A 219 1.34 -8.13 -10.39
CA ARG A 219 0.43 -7.65 -11.44
C ARG A 219 -0.43 -6.44 -11.04
N SER A 220 -0.14 -5.76 -9.94
CA SER A 220 -0.93 -4.58 -9.57
C SER A 220 -0.74 -3.46 -10.59
N HIS A 221 -1.85 -2.82 -10.97
CA HIS A 221 -1.86 -1.61 -11.78
C HIS A 221 -1.98 -0.34 -10.91
N LEU A 222 -1.74 -0.45 -9.60
CA LEU A 222 -1.79 0.68 -8.67
C LEU A 222 -0.51 1.50 -8.75
N GLU A 223 -0.63 2.75 -9.20
CA GLU A 223 0.50 3.65 -9.43
C GLU A 223 1.32 3.90 -8.16
N VAL A 224 0.69 4.05 -6.98
CA VAL A 224 1.41 4.21 -5.70
C VAL A 224 2.30 3.00 -5.39
N LEU A 225 1.80 1.79 -5.62
CA LEU A 225 2.58 0.56 -5.36
C LEU A 225 3.74 0.40 -6.35
N SER A 226 3.53 0.77 -7.62
CA SER A 226 4.56 0.73 -8.64
C SER A 226 5.71 1.69 -8.32
N SER A 227 5.42 2.93 -7.93
CA SER A 227 6.45 3.91 -7.56
C SER A 227 7.31 3.42 -6.40
N LEU A 228 6.69 2.91 -5.33
CA LEU A 228 7.42 2.43 -4.16
C LEU A 228 8.25 1.16 -4.42
N LYS A 229 7.90 0.35 -5.44
CA LYS A 229 8.68 -0.82 -5.86
C LYS A 229 9.99 -0.42 -6.55
N GLU A 230 10.01 0.72 -7.23
CA GLU A 230 11.17 1.23 -7.98
C GLU A 230 12.14 2.01 -7.09
N GLU A 231 11.71 2.41 -5.88
CA GLU A 231 12.54 3.14 -4.92
C GLU A 231 13.67 2.27 -4.33
N ASN A 232 14.86 2.87 -4.20
CA ASN A 232 15.99 2.23 -3.54
C ASN A 232 15.70 2.08 -2.05
N LYS A 233 15.90 0.89 -1.48
CA LYS A 233 15.73 0.69 -0.02
C LYS A 233 16.95 1.19 0.74
N ILE A 234 16.71 1.87 1.87
CA ILE A 234 17.79 2.26 2.78
C ILE A 234 18.24 1.05 3.60
N GLU A 235 19.55 0.84 3.68
CA GLU A 235 20.20 -0.19 4.49
C GLU A 235 21.22 0.45 5.44
N ASN A 236 21.77 -0.36 6.35
CA ASN A 236 22.88 0.07 7.21
C ASN A 236 24.07 0.53 6.36
N THR A 237 24.65 1.68 6.67
CA THR A 237 25.75 2.23 5.87
C THR A 237 26.58 3.23 6.66
N THR A 238 27.80 3.50 6.18
CA THR A 238 28.66 4.55 6.72
C THR A 238 28.67 5.74 5.76
N LEU A 239 28.31 6.92 6.27
CA LEU A 239 28.27 8.16 5.51
C LEU A 239 29.46 9.04 5.89
N SER A 240 30.30 9.39 4.92
CA SER A 240 31.36 10.38 5.16
C SER A 240 30.79 11.80 5.32
N PRO A 241 31.54 12.74 5.94
CA PRO A 241 31.12 14.13 6.08
C PRO A 241 30.62 14.74 4.77
N GLY A 242 29.39 15.29 4.80
CA GLY A 242 28.72 15.88 3.64
C GLY A 242 28.05 14.89 2.69
N GLN A 243 28.23 13.57 2.87
CA GLN A 243 27.59 12.55 2.05
C GLN A 243 26.08 12.50 2.32
N THR A 244 25.31 12.27 1.27
CA THR A 244 23.85 12.09 1.32
C THR A 244 23.47 10.77 0.66
N ILE A 245 22.54 10.05 1.26
CA ILE A 245 21.85 8.90 0.65
C ILE A 245 20.36 9.21 0.53
N ASN A 246 19.71 8.59 -0.45
CA ASN A 246 18.27 8.68 -0.64
C ASN A 246 17.69 7.28 -0.76
N GLY A 247 16.49 7.07 -0.25
CA GLY A 247 15.78 5.82 -0.41
C GLY A 247 14.60 5.66 0.53
N SER A 248 13.90 4.54 0.39
CA SER A 248 12.69 4.25 1.10
C SER A 248 12.90 3.34 2.31
N VAL A 249 12.07 3.55 3.32
CA VAL A 249 11.90 2.69 4.49
C VAL A 249 10.43 2.40 4.69
N VAL A 250 10.11 1.16 5.08
CA VAL A 250 8.72 0.70 5.25
C VAL A 250 8.53 0.18 6.67
N PHE A 251 7.38 0.53 7.25
CA PHE A 251 6.94 0.09 8.58
C PHE A 251 5.60 -0.60 8.44
N GLN A 252 5.42 -1.77 9.07
CA GLN A 252 4.10 -2.36 9.24
C GLN A 252 3.47 -1.78 10.50
N VAL A 253 2.37 -1.07 10.33
CA VAL A 253 1.67 -0.34 11.39
C VAL A 253 0.29 -0.97 11.66
N ASN A 254 -0.46 -0.43 12.63
CA ASN A 254 -1.77 -0.95 13.02
C ASN A 254 -2.97 -0.21 12.41
N SER A 255 -2.71 0.88 11.67
CA SER A 255 -3.77 1.67 11.05
C SER A 255 -3.22 2.46 9.87
N LEU A 256 -4.12 2.99 9.03
CA LEU A 256 -3.76 4.04 8.09
C LEU A 256 -3.20 5.25 8.85
N TYR A 257 -2.47 6.12 8.14
CA TYR A 257 -1.82 7.26 8.77
C TYR A 257 -2.79 8.05 9.65
N ASN A 258 -2.27 8.53 10.76
CA ASN A 258 -2.99 9.41 11.66
C ASN A 258 -2.04 10.51 12.15
N GLU A 259 -2.58 11.52 12.85
CA GLU A 259 -1.81 12.67 13.33
C GLU A 259 -0.82 12.31 14.45
N SER A 260 -0.95 11.13 15.06
CA SER A 260 -0.04 10.66 16.11
C SER A 260 1.16 9.88 15.59
N PHE A 261 1.26 9.65 14.26
CA PHE A 261 2.45 9.03 13.67
C PHE A 261 3.64 9.98 13.77
N LEU A 262 4.68 9.52 14.46
CA LEU A 262 5.96 10.22 14.59
C LEU A 262 7.07 9.32 14.06
N LEU A 263 7.71 9.72 12.98
CA LEU A 263 8.95 9.09 12.54
C LEU A 263 10.07 9.52 13.48
N MET A 264 10.84 8.57 13.97
CA MET A 264 11.90 8.78 14.95
C MET A 264 13.21 8.23 14.38
N TYR A 265 14.32 8.91 14.70
CA TYR A 265 15.66 8.36 14.59
C TYR A 265 16.28 8.36 16.00
N ASN A 266 16.60 7.16 16.49
CA ASN A 266 16.90 6.94 17.89
C ASN A 266 15.74 7.49 18.77
N GLU A 267 16.02 8.31 19.78
CA GLU A 267 14.99 8.93 20.62
C GLU A 267 14.49 10.28 20.10
N THR A 268 14.98 10.74 18.96
CA THR A 268 14.68 12.08 18.42
C THR A 268 13.60 12.01 17.35
N PRO A 269 12.50 12.77 17.48
CA PRO A 269 11.49 12.84 16.44
C PRO A 269 12.04 13.57 15.22
N ILE A 270 11.82 13.00 14.05
CA ILE A 270 12.13 13.61 12.76
C ILE A 270 11.00 14.58 12.43
N SER A 271 11.03 15.77 13.03
CA SER A 271 10.10 16.83 12.68
C SER A 271 10.60 17.58 11.46
N SER A 272 9.84 17.56 10.37
CA SER A 272 10.06 18.46 9.24
C SER A 272 8.75 19.15 8.86
N ALA A 273 8.84 20.42 8.46
CA ALA A 273 7.70 21.15 7.90
C ALA A 273 7.10 20.42 6.69
N SER A 274 7.95 19.70 5.93
CA SER A 274 7.56 18.79 4.85
C SER A 274 6.58 17.71 5.34
N PHE A 275 6.87 17.06 6.47
CA PHE A 275 6.00 16.02 7.04
C PHE A 275 4.64 16.56 7.50
N GLU A 276 4.58 17.71 8.17
CA GLU A 276 3.31 18.31 8.58
C GLU A 276 2.43 18.68 7.36
N LYS A 277 3.06 19.25 6.32
CA LYS A 277 2.40 19.55 5.04
C LYS A 277 1.88 18.28 4.36
N ASN A 278 2.61 17.17 4.44
CA ASN A 278 2.19 15.86 3.93
C ASN A 278 0.90 15.39 4.58
N ILE A 279 0.82 15.43 5.92
CA ILE A 279 -0.36 14.99 6.67
C ILE A 279 -1.59 15.85 6.33
N GLU A 280 -1.41 17.17 6.20
CA GLU A 280 -2.51 18.07 5.81
C GLU A 280 -3.00 17.81 4.37
N ALA A 281 -2.08 17.64 3.43
CA ALA A 281 -2.40 17.33 2.04
C ALA A 281 -3.13 16.00 1.88
N LEU A 282 -2.75 14.98 2.66
CA LEU A 282 -3.45 13.70 2.68
C LEU A 282 -4.89 13.86 3.15
N LYS A 283 -5.16 14.64 4.21
CA LYS A 283 -6.54 14.92 4.66
C LYS A 283 -7.39 15.58 3.58
N VAL A 284 -6.78 16.45 2.77
CA VAL A 284 -7.46 17.12 1.65
C VAL A 284 -7.82 16.11 0.58
N ALA A 285 -6.87 15.25 0.19
CA ALA A 285 -7.12 14.21 -0.81
C ALA A 285 -8.18 13.21 -0.36
N GLU A 286 -8.12 12.77 0.90
CA GLU A 286 -9.08 11.85 1.51
C GLU A 286 -10.52 12.39 1.57
N ARG A 287 -10.70 13.71 1.47
CA ARG A 287 -12.01 14.38 1.47
C ARG A 287 -12.39 14.92 0.10
N PHE A 288 -11.50 14.83 -0.89
CA PHE A 288 -11.74 15.39 -2.20
C PHE A 288 -12.90 14.66 -2.88
N ASN A 289 -13.84 15.43 -3.45
CA ASN A 289 -15.05 14.89 -4.06
C ASN A 289 -14.96 15.01 -5.59
N TYR A 290 -14.51 13.93 -6.22
CA TYR A 290 -14.36 13.86 -7.68
C TYR A 290 -15.68 14.00 -8.43
N SER A 291 -16.85 13.74 -7.81
CA SER A 291 -18.15 14.01 -8.43
C SER A 291 -18.37 15.49 -8.73
N THR A 292 -17.85 16.39 -7.88
CA THR A 292 -18.01 17.84 -8.09
C THR A 292 -17.20 18.34 -9.28
N VAL A 293 -16.13 17.61 -9.60
CA VAL A 293 -15.29 17.88 -10.76
C VAL A 293 -15.92 17.20 -11.97
N PHE A 294 -15.92 15.88 -12.04
CA PHE A 294 -16.21 15.15 -13.28
C PHE A 294 -17.69 14.83 -13.50
N GLY A 295 -18.58 15.17 -12.58
CA GLY A 295 -20.01 14.84 -12.69
C GLY A 295 -20.32 13.34 -12.62
N ILE A 296 -19.36 12.52 -12.16
CA ILE A 296 -19.49 11.07 -12.03
C ILE A 296 -19.85 10.68 -10.58
N PRO A 297 -20.80 9.76 -10.35
CA PRO A 297 -21.07 9.26 -9.00
C PRO A 297 -19.86 8.48 -8.44
N PRO A 298 -19.75 8.29 -7.11
CA PRO A 298 -18.69 7.49 -6.49
C PRO A 298 -18.71 6.01 -6.89
N TYR A 299 -19.90 5.51 -7.24
CA TYR A 299 -20.13 4.14 -7.66
C TYR A 299 -20.99 4.13 -8.92
N SER A 300 -20.72 3.14 -9.76
CA SER A 300 -21.53 2.84 -10.94
C SER A 300 -21.98 1.39 -10.89
N GLU A 301 -23.22 1.17 -11.31
CA GLU A 301 -23.72 -0.16 -11.63
C GLU A 301 -23.29 -0.47 -13.06
N ASP A 302 -22.83 -1.69 -13.32
CA ASP A 302 -22.53 -2.11 -14.70
C ASP A 302 -23.85 -2.19 -15.49
N PRO A 303 -24.06 -1.35 -16.51
CA PRO A 303 -25.29 -1.38 -17.30
C PRO A 303 -25.42 -2.65 -18.14
N SER A 304 -24.41 -3.52 -18.20
CA SER A 304 -24.48 -4.79 -18.93
C SER A 304 -25.09 -5.93 -18.11
N GLU A 305 -25.19 -5.81 -16.77
CA GLU A 305 -25.72 -6.85 -15.87
C GLU A 305 -27.09 -6.47 -15.27
N PHE A 306 -28.10 -6.26 -16.12
CA PHE A 306 -29.48 -5.93 -15.72
C PHE A 306 -30.29 -7.09 -15.07
N TYR A 307 -29.65 -8.18 -14.67
CA TYR A 307 -30.37 -9.39 -14.27
C TYR A 307 -29.79 -10.06 -13.02
N SER A 308 -29.85 -9.43 -11.86
CA SER A 308 -30.12 -10.09 -10.56
C SER A 308 -30.04 -9.11 -9.39
N GLU A 309 -30.75 -9.41 -8.30
CA GLU A 309 -30.48 -8.79 -6.99
C GLU A 309 -29.03 -9.09 -6.60
N GLY A 310 -28.17 -8.06 -6.55
CA GLY A 310 -26.76 -8.18 -6.16
C GLY A 310 -25.73 -7.67 -7.17
N THR A 311 -26.12 -6.82 -8.14
CA THR A 311 -25.19 -6.22 -9.11
C THR A 311 -23.92 -5.67 -8.44
N PRO A 312 -22.73 -6.06 -8.89
CA PRO A 312 -21.48 -5.61 -8.28
C PRO A 312 -21.32 -4.10 -8.46
N LEU A 313 -21.11 -3.42 -7.34
CA LEU A 313 -20.81 -1.98 -7.33
C LEU A 313 -19.36 -1.77 -7.77
N PHE A 314 -19.17 -1.07 -8.89
CA PHE A 314 -17.87 -0.61 -9.33
C PHE A 314 -17.57 0.75 -8.72
N CYS A 315 -16.35 0.89 -8.19
CA CYS A 315 -15.84 2.15 -7.67
C CYS A 315 -15.42 3.04 -8.85
N SER A 316 -16.09 4.17 -9.07
CA SER A 316 -15.77 5.10 -10.17
C SER A 316 -14.68 6.11 -9.79
N TRP A 317 -14.56 6.42 -8.50
CA TRP A 317 -13.49 7.19 -7.88
C TRP A 317 -13.46 6.90 -6.38
N VAL A 318 -12.39 7.28 -5.67
CA VAL A 318 -12.19 6.89 -4.27
C VAL A 318 -11.73 8.07 -3.44
N ASN A 319 -12.36 8.20 -2.28
CA ASN A 319 -11.84 9.00 -1.17
C ASN A 319 -11.98 8.15 0.10
N ARG A 320 -11.71 8.74 1.27
CA ARG A 320 -11.76 7.99 2.53
C ARG A 320 -13.13 7.35 2.79
N SER A 321 -14.21 8.10 2.59
CA SER A 321 -15.57 7.60 2.83
C SER A 321 -15.98 6.50 1.86
N VAL A 322 -15.56 6.60 0.58
CA VAL A 322 -15.81 5.56 -0.42
C VAL A 322 -15.01 4.29 -0.09
N PHE A 323 -13.74 4.44 0.26
CA PHE A 323 -12.92 3.32 0.73
C PHE A 323 -13.56 2.64 1.95
N GLU A 324 -13.94 3.39 2.98
CA GLU A 324 -14.56 2.84 4.19
C GLU A 324 -15.89 2.14 3.92
N PHE A 325 -16.68 2.64 2.97
CA PHE A 325 -17.88 1.96 2.50
C PHE A 325 -17.55 0.57 1.94
N PHE A 326 -16.59 0.48 1.01
CA PHE A 326 -16.20 -0.81 0.44
C PHE A 326 -15.55 -1.73 1.48
N ASN A 327 -14.75 -1.17 2.38
CA ASN A 327 -14.09 -1.93 3.44
C ASN A 327 -15.11 -2.55 4.42
N LYS A 328 -16.18 -1.81 4.73
CA LYS A 328 -17.25 -2.30 5.61
C LYS A 328 -18.23 -3.23 4.89
N ALA A 329 -18.53 -2.97 3.62
CA ALA A 329 -19.41 -3.80 2.81
C ALA A 329 -18.80 -5.20 2.57
N ASP A 330 -17.49 -5.33 2.71
CA ASP A 330 -16.79 -6.58 2.47
C ASP A 330 -17.19 -7.73 3.43
N PRO A 331 -17.06 -7.60 4.78
CA PRO A 331 -17.53 -8.63 5.71
C PRO A 331 -18.98 -9.07 5.50
N GLU A 332 -19.88 -8.14 5.14
CA GLU A 332 -21.31 -8.42 4.92
C GLU A 332 -21.57 -9.22 3.64
N ASN A 333 -20.70 -9.09 2.63
CA ASN A 333 -20.80 -9.78 1.34
C ASN A 333 -20.03 -11.11 1.33
N VAL A 334 -18.88 -11.21 2.01
CA VAL A 334 -18.09 -12.45 2.15
C VAL A 334 -18.88 -13.52 2.90
N MET A 335 -19.78 -13.14 3.80
CA MET A 335 -20.64 -14.10 4.53
C MET A 335 -21.86 -14.58 3.73
N LYS A 336 -22.10 -14.07 2.52
CA LYS A 336 -23.23 -14.49 1.69
C LYS A 336 -22.74 -15.48 0.61
N PRO A 337 -23.30 -16.70 0.55
CA PRO A 337 -23.01 -17.60 -0.55
C PRO A 337 -23.46 -16.98 -1.88
N SER A 338 -22.68 -17.22 -2.94
CA SER A 338 -23.02 -16.71 -4.26
C SER A 338 -24.38 -17.27 -4.71
N PRO A 339 -25.28 -16.45 -5.28
CA PRO A 339 -26.56 -16.95 -5.81
C PRO A 339 -26.38 -17.93 -6.97
N TYR A 340 -25.23 -17.89 -7.65
CA TYR A 340 -24.89 -18.79 -8.76
C TYR A 340 -24.12 -20.03 -8.33
N SER A 341 -23.52 -20.01 -7.14
CA SER A 341 -22.78 -21.14 -6.58
C SER A 341 -22.90 -21.11 -5.05
N PRO A 342 -23.96 -21.73 -4.49
CA PRO A 342 -24.28 -21.67 -3.06
C PRO A 342 -23.17 -22.23 -2.15
N ASP A 343 -22.27 -23.04 -2.72
CA ASP A 343 -21.14 -23.65 -2.05
C ASP A 343 -19.84 -22.83 -2.23
N GLU A 344 -19.83 -21.81 -3.10
CA GLU A 344 -18.67 -20.93 -3.30
C GLU A 344 -18.84 -19.63 -2.52
N ILE A 345 -17.90 -19.42 -1.60
CA ILE A 345 -17.76 -18.19 -0.84
C ILE A 345 -17.01 -17.18 -1.69
N SER A 346 -17.51 -15.94 -1.73
CA SER A 346 -16.83 -14.86 -2.41
C SER A 346 -15.55 -14.49 -1.66
N TRP A 347 -14.46 -14.30 -2.40
CA TRP A 347 -13.26 -13.70 -1.87
C TRP A 347 -13.22 -12.23 -2.26
N THR A 348 -12.54 -11.46 -1.43
CA THR A 348 -12.35 -10.03 -1.59
C THR A 348 -10.92 -9.67 -1.25
N LYS A 349 -10.45 -8.70 -2.01
CA LYS A 349 -9.14 -8.12 -1.89
C LYS A 349 -9.31 -6.63 -2.08
N ILE A 350 -8.89 -5.85 -1.09
CA ILE A 350 -8.94 -4.39 -1.13
C ILE A 350 -7.54 -3.87 -0.89
N VAL A 351 -7.08 -3.00 -1.76
CA VAL A 351 -5.88 -2.19 -1.51
C VAL A 351 -6.28 -0.74 -1.62
N TYR A 352 -5.91 0.04 -0.62
CA TYR A 352 -6.06 1.49 -0.62
C TYR A 352 -4.72 2.10 -0.25
N ALA A 353 -4.14 2.88 -1.16
CA ALA A 353 -2.82 3.46 -1.00
C ALA A 353 -2.88 4.95 -1.30
N LEU A 354 -2.26 5.73 -0.43
CA LEU A 354 -2.08 7.17 -0.56
C LEU A 354 -0.60 7.46 -0.59
N GLU A 355 -0.18 8.38 -1.45
CA GLU A 355 1.18 8.90 -1.55
C GLU A 355 1.12 10.42 -1.60
N VAL A 356 2.05 11.09 -0.92
CA VAL A 356 2.21 12.53 -0.98
C VAL A 356 3.66 12.92 -1.19
N LYS A 357 3.89 13.85 -2.12
CA LYS A 357 5.17 14.48 -2.43
C LYS A 357 5.03 16.00 -2.26
N PRO A 358 5.58 16.58 -1.20
CA PRO A 358 5.45 18.01 -0.91
C PRO A 358 6.47 18.82 -1.70
N GLU A 359 6.18 20.12 -1.83
CA GLU A 359 7.15 21.17 -2.24
C GLU A 359 7.83 20.94 -3.59
N ARG A 360 7.12 20.32 -4.54
CA ARG A 360 7.64 20.03 -5.88
C ARG A 360 7.46 21.20 -6.82
N ASN A 361 8.45 21.40 -7.69
CA ASN A 361 8.29 22.24 -8.86
C ASN A 361 7.77 21.38 -10.00
N ILE A 362 6.51 21.56 -10.35
CA ILE A 362 5.79 20.68 -11.26
C ILE A 362 5.60 21.37 -12.61
N THR A 363 5.94 20.67 -13.69
CA THR A 363 5.70 21.12 -15.06
C THR A 363 4.67 20.21 -15.72
N THR A 364 3.59 20.78 -16.24
CA THR A 364 2.58 20.04 -17.01
C THR A 364 2.80 20.24 -18.50
N LEU A 365 3.03 19.16 -19.23
CA LEU A 365 3.37 19.14 -20.65
C LEU A 365 2.28 18.40 -21.44
N PRO A 366 1.42 19.11 -22.18
CA PRO A 366 0.53 18.44 -23.13
C PRO A 366 1.37 17.89 -24.29
N VAL A 367 1.26 16.59 -24.54
CA VAL A 367 2.02 15.91 -25.59
C VAL A 367 1.06 15.45 -26.69
N LYS A 368 1.36 15.81 -27.93
CA LYS A 368 0.59 15.32 -29.09
C LYS A 368 1.10 13.94 -29.47
N ASN A 369 0.24 12.94 -29.43
CA ASN A 369 0.61 11.59 -29.86
C ASN A 369 0.83 11.57 -31.38
N ARG A 370 1.97 11.02 -31.84
CA ARG A 370 2.36 11.06 -33.27
C ARG A 370 1.39 10.30 -34.17
N ASP A 371 0.82 9.21 -33.66
CA ASP A 371 0.03 8.26 -34.43
C ASP A 371 -1.49 8.40 -34.20
N SER A 372 -1.92 9.42 -33.43
CA SER A 372 -3.34 9.63 -33.16
C SER A 372 -3.71 11.11 -33.04
N HIS A 373 -4.99 11.44 -33.22
CA HIS A 373 -5.52 12.80 -33.01
C HIS A 373 -5.78 13.10 -31.52
N THR A 374 -4.98 12.50 -30.64
CA THR A 374 -5.20 12.52 -29.19
C THR A 374 -4.03 13.19 -28.48
N TYR A 375 -4.33 13.76 -27.33
CA TYR A 375 -3.34 14.40 -26.47
C TYR A 375 -3.17 13.57 -25.19
N SER A 376 -1.90 13.38 -24.84
CA SER A 376 -1.44 12.87 -23.56
C SER A 376 -1.08 14.05 -22.65
N LEU A 377 -1.11 13.83 -21.33
CA LEU A 377 -0.54 14.76 -20.37
C LEU A 377 0.63 14.08 -19.67
N LEU A 378 1.79 14.70 -19.78
CA LEU A 378 2.97 14.40 -18.99
C LEU A 378 3.10 15.45 -17.89
N VAL A 379 3.27 15.00 -16.65
CA VAL A 379 3.56 15.88 -15.51
C VAL A 379 4.86 15.40 -14.91
N VAL A 380 5.84 16.31 -14.84
CA VAL A 380 7.17 16.03 -14.30
C VAL A 380 7.49 16.96 -13.13
N ASP A 381 8.25 16.47 -12.17
CA ASP A 381 8.80 17.30 -11.09
C ASP A 381 10.20 17.85 -11.43
N ASP A 382 10.81 18.56 -10.48
CA ASP A 382 12.15 19.12 -10.58
C ASP A 382 13.27 18.10 -10.50
N ALA A 383 13.02 16.90 -10.00
CA ALA A 383 13.95 15.77 -10.10
C ALA A 383 13.89 15.10 -11.48
N GLY A 384 12.93 15.48 -12.33
CA GLY A 384 12.66 14.85 -13.62
C GLY A 384 11.83 13.58 -13.50
N GLU A 385 11.21 13.33 -12.35
CA GLU A 385 10.33 12.20 -12.13
C GLU A 385 8.99 12.41 -12.86
N GLU A 386 8.51 11.38 -13.56
CA GLU A 386 7.20 11.40 -14.20
C GLU A 386 6.09 11.14 -13.16
N LEU A 387 5.53 12.21 -12.61
CA LEU A 387 4.43 12.14 -11.64
C LEU A 387 3.11 11.66 -12.27
N ILE A 388 2.83 12.07 -13.51
CA ILE A 388 1.66 11.62 -14.28
C ILE A 388 2.11 11.38 -15.72
N ASN A 389 1.92 10.18 -16.23
CA ASN A 389 2.12 9.84 -17.64
C ASN A 389 0.85 9.17 -18.17
N THR A 390 -0.03 9.98 -18.76
CA THR A 390 -1.33 9.49 -19.28
C THR A 390 -1.31 9.43 -20.79
N HIS A 391 -1.75 8.31 -21.34
CA HIS A 391 -1.89 8.17 -22.80
C HIS A 391 -3.07 9.00 -23.35
N GLU A 392 -4.05 9.34 -22.52
CA GLU A 392 -5.26 10.09 -22.89
C GLU A 392 -5.69 11.09 -21.81
N ILE A 393 -6.10 12.29 -22.23
CA ILE A 393 -6.42 13.40 -21.31
C ILE A 393 -7.86 13.45 -20.78
N GLU A 394 -8.75 12.54 -21.17
CA GLU A 394 -10.21 12.64 -20.92
C GLU A 394 -10.64 12.73 -19.45
N LYS A 395 -9.75 12.42 -18.53
CA LYS A 395 -10.01 12.34 -17.09
C LYS A 395 -9.19 13.34 -16.28
N ILE A 396 -8.86 14.48 -16.89
CA ILE A 396 -8.10 15.57 -16.28
C ILE A 396 -8.91 16.87 -16.29
N ALA A 397 -8.85 17.59 -15.16
CA ALA A 397 -9.44 18.91 -15.00
C ALA A 397 -8.46 19.88 -14.35
N PHE A 398 -8.54 21.15 -14.76
CA PHE A 398 -7.73 22.23 -14.21
C PHE A 398 -8.63 23.27 -13.55
N LEU A 399 -8.25 23.77 -12.38
CA LEU A 399 -8.93 24.86 -11.72
C LEU A 399 -8.64 26.18 -12.46
N ARG A 400 -9.68 26.83 -12.98
CA ARG A 400 -9.63 28.15 -13.61
C ARG A 400 -10.78 29.01 -13.12
N ASN A 401 -10.45 30.20 -12.63
CA ASN A 401 -11.43 31.19 -12.16
C ASN A 401 -12.45 30.62 -11.16
N GLY A 402 -12.00 29.72 -10.27
CA GLY A 402 -12.85 29.10 -9.23
C GLY A 402 -13.70 27.92 -9.71
N THR A 403 -13.59 27.50 -10.98
CA THR A 403 -14.31 26.35 -11.55
C THR A 403 -13.36 25.39 -12.23
N TYR A 404 -13.68 24.10 -12.27
CA TYR A 404 -12.88 23.11 -12.99
C TYR A 404 -13.21 23.11 -14.49
N GLN A 405 -12.18 23.28 -15.31
CA GLN A 405 -12.27 23.12 -16.76
C GLN A 405 -11.82 21.72 -17.15
N HIS A 406 -12.71 20.97 -17.80
CA HIS A 406 -12.45 19.61 -18.30
C HIS A 406 -11.82 19.63 -19.68
N TYR A 407 -10.93 18.68 -19.93
CA TYR A 407 -10.33 18.48 -21.23
C TYR A 407 -10.72 17.10 -21.76
N SER A 408 -11.29 17.07 -22.95
CA SER A 408 -11.55 15.85 -23.71
C SER A 408 -10.31 15.41 -24.52
N ARG A 409 -10.32 14.19 -25.06
CA ARG A 409 -9.27 13.62 -25.92
C ARG A 409 -8.89 14.49 -27.12
N LYS A 410 -9.81 15.35 -27.57
CA LYS A 410 -9.66 16.23 -28.74
C LYS A 410 -9.24 17.65 -28.38
N SER A 411 -9.03 17.96 -27.10
CA SER A 411 -8.71 19.31 -26.65
C SER A 411 -7.29 19.67 -27.08
N GLN A 412 -7.15 20.74 -27.86
CA GLN A 412 -5.87 21.20 -28.41
C GLN A 412 -5.25 22.31 -27.57
N ASP A 413 -6.01 22.85 -26.62
CA ASP A 413 -5.74 24.06 -25.83
C ASP A 413 -5.42 23.73 -24.36
N VAL A 414 -4.99 22.51 -24.09
CA VAL A 414 -4.53 22.08 -22.77
C VAL A 414 -3.37 23.00 -22.34
N PRO A 415 -3.49 23.72 -21.22
CA PRO A 415 -2.45 24.64 -20.80
C PRO A 415 -1.21 23.88 -20.32
N GLN A 416 -0.04 24.32 -20.78
CA GLN A 416 1.20 24.05 -20.05
C GLN A 416 1.24 24.95 -18.81
N MET A 417 1.56 24.37 -17.67
CA MET A 417 1.71 25.06 -16.39
C MET A 417 3.08 24.77 -15.79
N ASN A 418 3.69 25.79 -15.21
CA ASN A 418 4.87 25.66 -14.35
C ASN A 418 4.42 26.06 -12.95
N LEU A 419 4.35 25.10 -12.05
CA LEU A 419 3.84 25.24 -10.70
C LEU A 419 5.01 25.13 -9.74
N THR A 420 5.31 26.19 -8.98
CA THR A 420 6.44 26.21 -8.05
C THR A 420 5.96 25.84 -6.65
N ASN A 421 6.68 24.98 -5.93
CA ASN A 421 6.38 24.64 -4.54
C ASN A 421 4.95 24.09 -4.29
N HIS A 422 4.49 23.18 -5.15
CA HIS A 422 3.16 22.56 -5.02
C HIS A 422 3.25 21.17 -4.39
N ILE A 423 2.13 20.69 -3.85
CA ILE A 423 2.04 19.33 -3.30
C ILE A 423 1.37 18.42 -4.31
N PHE A 424 2.00 17.30 -4.60
CA PHE A 424 1.42 16.23 -5.38
C PHE A 424 0.88 15.16 -4.44
N VAL A 425 -0.37 14.75 -4.63
CA VAL A 425 -0.99 13.65 -3.90
C VAL A 425 -1.51 12.63 -4.90
N ARG A 426 -1.21 11.36 -4.67
CA ARG A 426 -1.70 10.24 -5.45
C ARG A 426 -2.51 9.31 -4.57
N THR A 427 -3.60 8.80 -5.11
CA THR A 427 -4.49 7.83 -4.46
C THR A 427 -4.72 6.67 -5.41
N SER A 428 -4.39 5.48 -4.95
CA SER A 428 -4.56 4.23 -5.67
C SER A 428 -5.49 3.32 -4.89
N PHE A 429 -6.47 2.74 -5.58
CA PHE A 429 -7.41 1.81 -4.98
C PHE A 429 -7.69 0.64 -5.92
N GLU A 430 -7.56 -0.57 -5.39
CA GLU A 430 -7.96 -1.80 -6.06
C GLU A 430 -9.00 -2.48 -5.18
N ARG A 431 -10.10 -2.90 -5.79
CA ARG A 431 -11.02 -3.86 -5.19
C ARG A 431 -11.19 -5.00 -6.16
N THR A 432 -10.85 -6.20 -5.72
CA THR A 432 -11.24 -7.43 -6.38
C THR A 432 -12.28 -8.12 -5.52
N TYR A 433 -13.40 -8.51 -6.12
CA TYR A 433 -14.48 -9.22 -5.45
C TYR A 433 -15.08 -10.25 -6.38
N GLY A 434 -15.40 -11.42 -5.85
CA GLY A 434 -16.26 -12.37 -6.53
C GLY A 434 -15.93 -13.80 -6.19
N THR A 435 -16.29 -14.70 -7.09
CA THR A 435 -16.04 -16.14 -6.99
C THR A 435 -14.84 -16.51 -7.85
N PRO A 436 -14.30 -17.73 -7.73
CA PRO A 436 -13.27 -18.18 -8.66
C PRO A 436 -13.68 -18.18 -10.14
N MET A 437 -14.99 -18.20 -10.45
CA MET A 437 -15.51 -18.18 -11.82
C MET A 437 -15.97 -16.79 -12.29
N ASN A 438 -16.21 -15.85 -11.40
CA ASN A 438 -16.64 -14.49 -11.76
C ASN A 438 -15.91 -13.51 -10.87
N VAL A 439 -14.95 -12.79 -11.44
CA VAL A 439 -14.10 -11.85 -10.70
C VAL A 439 -14.35 -10.45 -11.22
N TYR A 440 -14.77 -9.58 -10.31
CA TYR A 440 -14.98 -8.15 -10.55
C TYR A 440 -13.79 -7.39 -9.98
N VAL A 441 -13.13 -6.60 -10.84
CA VAL A 441 -11.98 -5.80 -10.47
C VAL A 441 -12.30 -4.34 -10.73
N SER A 442 -12.20 -3.51 -9.70
CA SER A 442 -12.22 -2.05 -9.79
C SER A 442 -10.83 -1.51 -9.46
N ILE A 443 -10.20 -0.82 -10.41
CA ILE A 443 -8.90 -0.16 -10.22
C ILE A 443 -9.09 1.34 -10.42
N ASN A 444 -8.57 2.12 -9.50
CA ASN A 444 -8.69 3.57 -9.47
C ASN A 444 -7.34 4.19 -9.15
N ASN A 445 -6.80 4.99 -10.05
CA ASN A 445 -5.63 5.84 -9.82
C ASN A 445 -6.05 7.30 -9.98
N GLN A 446 -5.84 8.09 -8.93
CA GLN A 446 -6.31 9.46 -8.79
C GLN A 446 -5.15 10.34 -8.35
N ASN A 447 -5.09 11.55 -8.88
CA ASN A 447 -4.01 12.49 -8.58
C ASN A 447 -4.56 13.88 -8.33
N LEU A 448 -3.95 14.59 -7.40
CA LEU A 448 -4.20 15.99 -7.08
C LEU A 448 -2.88 16.75 -7.09
N ILE A 449 -2.87 17.93 -7.69
CA ILE A 449 -1.84 18.94 -7.45
C ILE A 449 -2.46 20.05 -6.64
N LEU A 450 -2.01 20.22 -5.40
CA LEU A 450 -2.50 21.19 -4.44
C LEU A 450 -1.57 22.42 -4.38
N ASN A 451 -2.15 23.61 -4.26
CA ASN A 451 -1.40 24.81 -3.89
C ASN A 451 -1.20 24.94 -2.37
N ASP A 452 -0.57 26.04 -1.96
CA ASP A 452 -0.34 26.40 -0.56
C ASP A 452 -1.65 26.46 0.25
N ASN A 453 -2.75 26.92 -0.37
CA ASN A 453 -4.08 26.97 0.25
C ASN A 453 -4.84 25.64 0.19
N ARG A 454 -4.16 24.54 -0.16
CA ARG A 454 -4.74 23.19 -0.29
C ARG A 454 -5.89 23.08 -1.30
N SER A 455 -5.97 24.02 -2.24
CA SER A 455 -6.91 23.94 -3.35
C SER A 455 -6.30 23.08 -4.44
N ALA A 456 -7.05 22.10 -4.94
CA ALA A 456 -6.60 21.28 -6.07
C ALA A 456 -6.65 22.10 -7.37
N ILE A 457 -5.48 22.34 -7.96
CA ILE A 457 -5.33 23.06 -9.23
C ILE A 457 -5.42 22.09 -10.40
N VAL A 458 -4.88 20.89 -10.24
CA VAL A 458 -4.97 19.83 -11.24
C VAL A 458 -5.56 18.61 -10.58
N VAL A 459 -6.56 18.04 -11.23
CA VAL A 459 -7.27 16.84 -10.77
C VAL A 459 -7.23 15.84 -11.90
N ARG A 460 -6.77 14.63 -11.63
CA ARG A 460 -6.82 13.51 -12.56
C ARG A 460 -7.50 12.34 -11.90
N HIS A 461 -8.39 11.67 -12.62
CA HIS A 461 -8.87 10.34 -12.24
C HIS A 461 -8.55 9.35 -13.36
N SER A 462 -8.48 8.07 -13.02
CA SER A 462 -8.25 6.99 -13.95
C SER A 462 -8.82 5.74 -13.34
N ASP A 463 -10.01 5.39 -13.78
CA ASP A 463 -10.70 4.16 -13.42
C ASP A 463 -10.54 3.11 -14.53
N GLY A 464 -10.44 1.85 -14.10
CA GLY A 464 -10.51 0.66 -14.93
C GLY A 464 -11.37 -0.38 -14.22
N GLY A 465 -12.44 -0.83 -14.88
CA GLY A 465 -13.28 -1.92 -14.43
C GLY A 465 -13.09 -3.13 -15.33
N TYR A 466 -12.82 -4.29 -14.75
CA TYR A 466 -12.73 -5.55 -15.49
C TYR A 466 -13.68 -6.57 -14.87
N HIS A 467 -14.38 -7.30 -15.74
CA HIS A 467 -15.12 -8.49 -15.36
C HIS A 467 -14.48 -9.68 -16.09
N PHE A 468 -14.04 -10.67 -15.32
CA PHE A 468 -13.50 -11.92 -15.83
C PHE A 468 -14.49 -13.05 -15.53
N VAL A 469 -14.88 -13.77 -16.58
CA VAL A 469 -15.77 -14.95 -16.56
C VAL A 469 -14.98 -16.20 -16.95
#